data_AF-A0A6G8TUX0-F1
#
_entry.id   AF-A0A6G8TUX0-F1
#
_cell.length_a   1.000
_cell.length_b   1.000
_cell.length_c   1.000
_cell.angle_alpha   90.00
_cell.angle_beta   90.00
_cell.angle_gamma   90.00
#
_symmetry.space_group_name_H-M   'P 1'
#
loop_
_entity.id
_entity.type
_entity.pdbx_description
1 polymer ?
#
loop_
_entity_poly.entity_id
_entity_poly.type
_entity_poly.pdbx_seq_one_letter_code
_entity_poly.pdbx_strand_id
1 'polypeptide(L)'
;MAPTACLWLSSTRGQQLGFELAAAEVGPQLRLQYFDQPMGEFLIVGMKPIKTWNGEQVVLNVANGGAGLILIGQDGRDDAEIPVTSRFVFMRSPELSDAIDTAVALLPP
;
A
#
# COMPACT_ATOMS: atom_id res chain seq x y z
N MET A 1 -20.19 14.51 0.67
CA MET A 1 -18.95 14.27 -0.10
C MET A 1 -17.91 13.79 0.91
N ALA A 2 -17.37 12.58 0.73
CA ALA A 2 -16.32 12.10 1.63
C ALA A 2 -15.01 12.84 1.30
N PRO A 3 -14.19 13.20 2.31
CA PRO A 3 -12.92 13.86 2.06
C PRO A 3 -11.98 12.95 1.24
N THR A 4 -11.34 13.54 0.23
CA THR A 4 -10.34 12.91 -0.62
C THR A 4 -8.96 13.55 -0.42
N ALA A 5 -7.91 12.82 -0.80
CA ALA A 5 -6.55 13.31 -0.88
C ALA A 5 -5.89 12.83 -2.18
N CYS A 6 -4.84 13.50 -2.62
CA CYS A 6 -4.05 13.03 -3.76
C CYS A 6 -3.23 11.79 -3.39
N LEU A 7 -3.19 10.82 -4.30
CA LEU A 7 -2.43 9.59 -4.17
C LEU A 7 -0.93 9.85 -3.96
N TRP A 8 -0.37 10.79 -4.72
CA TRP A 8 1.05 11.15 -4.60
C TRP A 8 1.39 11.68 -3.22
N LEU A 9 0.61 12.65 -2.71
CA LEU A 9 0.84 13.24 -1.40
C LEU A 9 0.80 12.17 -0.28
N SER A 10 -0.10 11.21 -0.40
CA SER A 10 -0.24 10.10 0.56
C SER A 10 0.97 9.17 0.50
N SER A 11 1.49 8.87 -0.69
CA SER A 11 2.71 8.07 -0.88
C SER A 11 3.96 8.79 -0.37
N THR A 12 4.11 10.07 -0.67
CA THR A 12 5.23 10.91 -0.19
C THR A 12 5.21 11.05 1.34
N ARG A 13 4.02 11.15 1.94
CA ARG A 13 3.89 11.17 3.40
C ARG A 13 4.43 9.89 4.04
N GLY A 14 4.24 8.73 3.42
CA GLY A 14 4.86 7.47 3.87
C GLY A 14 6.38 7.59 3.94
N GLN A 15 6.99 8.16 2.91
CA GLN A 15 8.44 8.39 2.87
C GLN A 15 8.92 9.39 3.93
N GLN A 16 8.17 10.46 4.17
CA GLN A 16 8.46 11.43 5.24
C GLN A 16 8.39 10.81 6.65
N LEU A 17 7.61 9.73 6.81
CA LEU A 17 7.51 8.97 8.05
C LEU A 17 8.59 7.88 8.17
N GLY A 18 9.54 7.80 7.24
CA GLY A 18 10.65 6.84 7.26
C GLY A 18 10.32 5.49 6.60
N PHE A 19 9.23 5.40 5.84
CA PHE A 19 8.93 4.20 5.06
C PHE A 19 9.50 4.28 3.64
N GLU A 20 9.71 3.14 3.01
CA GLU A 20 10.19 3.06 1.63
C GLU A 20 9.07 2.64 0.67
N LEU A 21 9.16 3.10 -0.58
CA LEU A 21 8.24 2.64 -1.61
C LEU A 21 8.51 1.16 -1.92
N ALA A 22 7.45 0.38 -2.00
CA ALA A 22 7.50 -1.01 -2.38
C ALA A 22 7.81 -1.20 -3.86
N ALA A 23 8.45 -2.32 -4.18
CA ALA A 23 8.53 -2.81 -5.55
C ALA A 23 7.13 -3.28 -6.02
N ALA A 24 6.90 -3.27 -7.33
CA ALA A 24 5.59 -3.61 -7.89
C ALA A 24 5.16 -5.06 -7.55
N GLU A 25 6.14 -5.95 -7.44
CA GLU A 25 6.00 -7.37 -7.13
C GLU A 25 5.47 -7.62 -5.71
N VAL A 26 5.55 -6.64 -4.82
CA VAL A 26 5.01 -6.74 -3.45
C VAL A 26 3.50 -6.91 -3.49
N GLY A 27 2.77 -6.27 -4.42
CA GLY A 27 1.32 -6.43 -4.54
C GLY A 27 0.90 -7.88 -4.83
N PRO A 28 1.38 -8.49 -5.95
CA PRO A 28 1.14 -9.89 -6.25
C PRO A 28 1.60 -10.84 -5.15
N GLN A 29 2.80 -10.64 -4.60
CA GLN A 29 3.33 -11.50 -3.55
C GLN A 29 2.48 -11.43 -2.27
N LEU A 30 2.08 -10.23 -1.84
CA LEU A 30 1.21 -10.04 -0.69
C LEU A 30 -0.14 -10.72 -0.91
N ARG A 31 -0.70 -10.62 -2.12
CA ARG A 31 -1.96 -11.30 -2.42
C ARG A 31 -1.87 -12.82 -2.25
N LEU A 32 -0.75 -13.41 -2.67
CA LEU A 32 -0.49 -14.86 -2.55
C LEU A 32 -0.28 -15.32 -1.10
N GLN A 33 0.02 -14.41 -0.18
CA GLN A 33 0.36 -14.75 1.20
C GLN A 33 -0.75 -14.37 2.20
N TYR A 34 -1.55 -13.34 1.91
CA TYR A 34 -2.53 -12.81 2.84
C TYR A 34 -3.91 -13.43 2.62
N PHE A 35 -4.12 -14.65 3.10
CA PHE A 35 -5.36 -15.41 2.85
C PHE A 35 -6.55 -15.01 3.74
N ASP A 36 -6.28 -14.55 4.95
CA ASP A 36 -7.25 -14.17 5.97
C ASP A 36 -7.62 -12.68 5.91
N GLN A 37 -7.47 -12.05 4.74
CA GLN A 37 -7.80 -10.64 4.58
C GLN A 37 -9.29 -10.38 4.86
N PRO A 38 -9.63 -9.45 5.78
CA PRO A 38 -11.01 -9.13 6.12
C PRO A 38 -11.82 -8.64 4.92
N MET A 39 -13.08 -9.04 4.85
CA MET A 39 -14.02 -8.51 3.85
C MET A 39 -14.13 -6.98 3.99
N GLY A 40 -14.05 -6.28 2.86
CA GLY A 40 -14.12 -4.82 2.78
C GLY A 40 -12.77 -4.13 2.97
N GLU A 41 -11.68 -4.87 3.18
CA GLU A 41 -10.34 -4.29 3.25
C GLU A 41 -9.74 -4.07 1.85
N PHE A 42 -9.16 -2.88 1.65
CA PHE A 42 -8.43 -2.48 0.45
C PHE A 42 -7.10 -1.86 0.88
N LEU A 43 -6.00 -2.40 0.35
CA LEU A 43 -4.65 -1.97 0.65
C LEU A 43 -3.97 -1.46 -0.62
N ILE A 44 -3.77 -0.15 -0.71
CA ILE A 44 -3.03 0.47 -1.79
C ILE A 44 -1.54 0.22 -1.56
N VAL A 45 -0.86 -0.38 -2.52
CA VAL A 45 0.59 -0.56 -2.44
C VAL A 45 1.25 0.80 -2.69
N GLY A 46 2.01 1.29 -1.70
CA GLY A 46 2.81 2.49 -1.81
C GLY A 46 4.04 2.21 -2.67
N MET A 47 3.86 2.27 -3.99
CA MET A 47 4.86 1.94 -5.00
C MET A 47 4.97 3.04 -6.05
N LYS A 48 6.01 3.00 -6.87
CA LYS A 48 6.03 3.79 -8.10
C LYS A 48 4.98 3.24 -9.08
N PRO A 49 4.15 4.08 -9.71
CA PRO A 49 3.20 3.62 -10.71
C PRO A 49 3.89 2.89 -11.86
N ILE A 50 3.29 1.80 -12.31
CA ILE A 50 3.72 1.07 -13.51
C ILE A 50 2.87 1.50 -14.71
N LYS A 51 3.45 1.45 -15.90
CA LYS A 51 2.73 1.73 -17.14
C LYS A 51 2.11 0.45 -17.68
N THR A 52 0.81 0.49 -17.94
CA THR A 52 0.10 -0.54 -18.70
C THR A 52 0.45 -0.46 -20.20
N TRP A 53 -0.03 -1.42 -20.99
CA TRP A 53 0.20 -1.46 -22.43
C TRP A 53 -0.41 -0.26 -23.18
N ASN A 54 -1.48 0.34 -22.66
CA ASN A 54 -2.10 1.56 -23.21
C ASN A 54 -1.48 2.85 -22.64
N GLY A 55 -0.43 2.74 -21.82
CA GLY A 55 0.30 3.88 -21.26
C GLY A 55 -0.29 4.49 -19.98
N GLU A 56 -1.37 3.92 -19.44
CA GLU A 56 -1.96 4.35 -18.18
C GLU A 56 -1.03 4.03 -17.01
N GLN A 57 -0.93 4.97 -16.07
CA GLN A 57 -0.16 4.79 -14.84
C GLN A 57 -1.06 4.13 -13.81
N VAL A 58 -0.65 2.98 -13.30
CA VAL A 58 -1.42 2.23 -12.30
C VAL A 58 -0.58 1.90 -11.08
N VAL A 59 -1.21 1.96 -9.91
CA VAL A 59 -0.72 1.34 -8.68
C VAL A 59 -1.55 0.09 -8.40
N LEU A 60 -1.04 -0.80 -7.56
CA LEU A 60 -1.73 -2.04 -7.24
C LEU A 60 -2.51 -1.92 -5.93
N ASN A 61 -3.68 -2.55 -5.88
CA ASN A 61 -4.50 -2.66 -4.68
C ASN A 61 -4.78 -4.14 -4.37
N VAL A 62 -4.45 -4.54 -3.14
CA VAL A 62 -4.68 -5.89 -2.61
C VAL A 62 -5.91 -5.83 -1.73
N ALA A 63 -6.99 -6.50 -2.14
CA ALA A 63 -8.29 -6.31 -1.51
C ALA A 63 -9.10 -7.60 -1.35
N ASN A 64 -10.09 -7.52 -0.45
CA ASN A 64 -11.18 -8.48 -0.38
C ASN A 64 -12.51 -7.72 -0.56
N GLY A 65 -13.06 -7.77 -1.77
CA GLY A 65 -14.29 -7.06 -2.14
C GLY A 65 -15.59 -7.74 -1.68
N GLY A 66 -15.52 -8.81 -0.89
CA GLY A 66 -16.68 -9.60 -0.46
C GLY A 66 -17.08 -10.74 -1.39
N ALA A 67 -16.64 -10.70 -2.65
CA ALA A 67 -16.73 -11.83 -3.59
C ALA A 67 -15.46 -12.70 -3.59
N GLY A 68 -14.45 -12.35 -2.79
CA GLY A 68 -13.17 -13.04 -2.72
C GLY A 68 -11.97 -12.09 -2.73
N LEU A 69 -10.79 -12.71 -2.71
CA LEU A 69 -9.50 -12.03 -2.71
C LEU A 69 -9.13 -11.59 -4.13
N ILE A 70 -8.77 -10.32 -4.29
CA ILE A 70 -8.44 -9.73 -5.59
C ILE A 70 -7.12 -8.94 -5.52
N LEU A 71 -6.48 -8.85 -6.68
CA LEU A 71 -5.41 -7.90 -7.00
C LEU A 71 -5.90 -7.08 -8.19
N ILE A 72 -6.00 -5.75 -8.02
CA ILE A 72 -6.49 -4.86 -9.07
C ILE A 72 -5.53 -3.70 -9.30
N GLY A 73 -5.53 -3.18 -10.52
CA GLY A 73 -4.92 -1.88 -10.82
C GLY A 73 -5.87 -0.75 -10.42
N GLN A 74 -5.31 0.30 -9.84
CA GLN A 74 -5.98 1.56 -9.53
C GLN A 74 -5.27 2.69 -10.29
N ASP A 75 -5.99 3.77 -10.61
CA ASP A 75 -5.38 5.00 -11.13
C ASP A 75 -4.19 5.41 -10.25
N GLY A 76 -3.01 5.43 -10.88
CA GLY A 76 -1.73 5.71 -10.27
C GLY A 76 -1.19 7.08 -10.60
N ARG A 77 -1.97 7.95 -11.27
CA ARG A 77 -1.55 9.32 -11.56
C ARG A 77 -1.37 10.10 -10.25
N ASP A 78 -0.45 11.07 -10.29
CA ASP A 78 -0.08 11.82 -9.09
C ASP A 78 -1.25 12.63 -8.51
N ASP A 79 -2.15 13.08 -9.38
CA ASP A 79 -3.36 13.85 -9.09
C ASP A 79 -4.60 12.97 -8.84
N ALA A 80 -4.45 11.63 -8.88
CA ALA A 80 -5.56 10.72 -8.59
C ALA A 80 -6.08 10.93 -7.17
N GLU A 81 -7.39 11.14 -7.04
CA GLU A 81 -8.04 11.29 -5.75
C GLU A 81 -8.35 9.94 -5.12
N ILE A 82 -8.05 9.82 -3.83
CA ILE A 82 -8.37 8.65 -3.01
C ILE A 82 -9.11 9.08 -1.74
N PRO A 83 -10.00 8.24 -1.19
CA PRO A 83 -10.59 8.49 0.13
C PRO A 83 -9.50 8.66 1.19
N VAL A 84 -9.63 9.62 2.10
CA VAL A 84 -8.65 9.81 3.20
C VAL A 84 -8.57 8.62 4.16
N THR A 85 -9.59 7.76 4.15
CA THR A 85 -9.63 6.51 4.91
C THR A 85 -8.89 5.36 4.23
N SER A 86 -8.27 5.60 3.07
CA SER A 86 -7.51 4.58 2.35
C SER A 86 -6.32 4.10 3.15
N ARG A 87 -6.05 2.80 3.08
CA ARG A 87 -4.93 2.18 3.78
C ARG A 87 -3.82 1.89 2.79
N PHE A 88 -2.58 2.14 3.22
CA PHE A 88 -1.39 1.95 2.41
C PHE A 88 -0.49 0.87 3.01
N VAL A 89 0.22 0.17 2.13
CA VAL A 89 1.31 -0.74 2.50
C VAL A 89 2.61 -0.19 1.93
N PHE A 90 3.61 -0.03 2.79
CA PHE A 90 4.95 0.41 2.43
C PHE A 90 5.98 -0.61 2.90
N MET A 91 7.20 -0.52 2.37
CA MET A 91 8.34 -1.25 2.92
C MET A 91 8.82 -0.55 4.20
N ARG A 92 9.22 -1.35 5.19
CA ARG A 92 9.97 -0.80 6.34
C ARG A 92 11.36 -0.43 5.85
N SER A 93 11.82 0.77 6.18
CA SER A 93 13.24 1.08 6.02
C SER A 93 14.06 0.22 6.98
N PRO A 94 15.28 -0.22 6.62
CA PRO A 94 16.14 -1.00 7.51
C PRO A 94 16.34 -0.36 8.89
N GLU A 95 16.54 0.96 8.93
CA GLU A 95 16.69 1.72 10.18
C GLU A 95 15.43 1.65 11.08
N LEU A 96 14.25 1.60 10.45
CA LEU A 96 12.97 1.50 11.13
C LEU A 96 12.65 0.05 11.51
N SER A 97 13.15 -0.93 10.76
CA SER A 97 13.08 -2.35 11.10
C SER A 97 13.88 -2.63 12.37
N ASP A 98 15.12 -2.16 12.44
CA ASP A 98 16.00 -2.34 13.62
C ASP A 98 15.40 -1.69 14.88
N ALA A 99 14.81 -0.51 14.73
CA ALA A 99 14.14 0.19 15.83
C ALA A 99 12.89 -0.57 16.34
N ILE A 100 12.08 -1.15 15.42
CA ILE A 100 10.91 -1.95 15.80
C ILE A 100 11.34 -3.27 16.44
N ASP A 101 12.30 -3.97 15.87
CA ASP A 101 12.78 -5.25 16.41
C ASP A 101 13.38 -5.05 17.81
N THR A 102 14.09 -3.95 18.03
CA THR A 102 14.57 -3.53 19.36
C THR A 102 13.40 -3.25 20.32
N ALA A 103 12.36 -2.53 19.87
CA ALA A 103 11.20 -2.23 20.71
C ALA A 103 10.37 -3.48 21.05
N VAL A 104 10.23 -4.42 20.10
CA VAL A 104 9.54 -5.71 20.32
C VAL A 104 10.33 -6.60 21.26
N ALA A 105 11.67 -6.61 21.19
CA ALA A 105 12.53 -7.33 22.12
C ALA A 105 12.49 -6.79 23.57
N LEU A 106 12.05 -5.54 23.76
CA LEU A 106 11.90 -4.88 25.06
C LEU A 106 10.49 -5.06 25.68
N LEU A 107 9.53 -5.61 24.94
CA LEU A 107 8.21 -5.96 25.49
C LEU A 107 8.31 -7.29 26.27
N PRO A 108 7.79 -7.35 27.51
CA PRO A 108 7.74 -8.61 28.25
C PRO A 108 6.79 -9.60 27.58
N PRO A 109 6.98 -10.92 27.79
CA PRO A 109 6.20 -11.98 27.15
C PRO A 109 4.72 -11.97 27.53
#